data_AF-A0A351NXI9-F1
#
_entry.id   AF-A0A351NXI9-F1
#
_cell.length_a   1.000
_cell.length_b   1.000
_cell.length_c   1.000
_cell.angle_alpha   90.00
_cell.angle_beta   90.00
_cell.angle_gamma   90.00
#
_symmetry.space_group_name_H-M   'P 1'
#
loop_
_entity.id
_entity.type
_entity.pdbx_description
1 polymer ?
#
loop_
_entity_poly.entity_id
_entity_poly.type
_entity_poly.pdbx_seq_one_letter_code
_entity_poly.pdbx_strand_id
1 'polypeptide(L)'
;MYRHKDIRRDWSLLLNPKIIALDKNDMMIASMVSTRSHIGVDGQRYKSAYFRYFAAAESVRGTGIVKQLSAKLIRILLADTKSKTIFYGCIEKHNKVMHHIAQSMNFKPLGTIKSLGFSRVAPKISRKIYHLTDSVDQDNILRLLKQLYSQHGLINFDGLFANNNYYVIRENVR
;
A
#
# COMPACT_ATOMS: atom_id res chain seq x y z
N MET A 1 -8.01 -16.31 3.20
CA MET A 1 -8.97 -15.52 2.41
C MET A 1 -9.10 -14.15 3.08
N TYR A 2 -8.39 -13.13 2.60
CA TYR A 2 -8.50 -11.77 3.11
C TYR A 2 -9.83 -11.21 2.60
N ARG A 3 -10.89 -11.29 3.40
CA ARG A 3 -12.15 -10.61 3.09
C ARG A 3 -11.87 -9.12 3.25
N HIS A 4 -12.20 -8.32 2.22
CA HIS A 4 -12.28 -6.86 2.31
C HIS A 4 -13.20 -6.47 3.46
N LYS A 5 -12.64 -6.31 4.66
CA LYS A 5 -13.33 -5.75 5.81
C LYS A 5 -13.35 -4.25 5.61
N ASP A 6 -14.53 -3.74 5.35
CA ASP A 6 -14.91 -2.33 5.47
C ASP A 6 -14.04 -1.30 4.73
N ILE A 7 -13.99 -1.45 3.41
CA ILE A 7 -13.35 -0.51 2.47
C ILE A 7 -13.68 0.96 2.79
N ARG A 8 -14.88 1.28 3.30
CA ARG A 8 -15.30 2.64 3.70
C ARG A 8 -14.41 3.25 4.79
N ARG A 9 -13.99 2.45 5.77
CA ARG A 9 -13.10 2.90 6.84
C ARG A 9 -11.67 3.07 6.35
N ASP A 10 -11.24 2.24 5.40
CA ASP A 10 -9.90 2.31 4.83
C ASP A 10 -9.72 3.51 3.88
N TRP A 11 -10.80 3.97 3.23
CA TRP A 11 -10.77 5.12 2.32
C TRP A 11 -10.30 6.42 2.99
N SER A 12 -10.76 6.72 4.20
CA SER A 12 -10.37 7.94 4.91
C SER A 12 -8.91 7.94 5.37
N LEU A 13 -8.27 6.76 5.39
CA LEU A 13 -6.88 6.58 5.77
C LEU A 13 -5.92 6.63 4.58
N LEU A 14 -6.44 6.73 3.35
CA LEU A 14 -5.59 6.85 2.17
C LEU A 14 -4.91 8.22 2.14
N LEU A 15 -3.59 8.20 2.09
CA LEU A 15 -2.79 9.41 1.97
C LEU A 15 -2.78 9.89 0.51
N ASN A 16 -3.26 11.12 0.30
CA ASN A 16 -3.29 11.79 -1.01
C ASN A 16 -3.76 10.88 -2.15
N PRO A 17 -5.00 10.34 -2.07
CA PRO A 17 -5.49 9.41 -3.07
C PRO A 17 -5.70 10.13 -4.40
N LYS A 18 -5.38 9.44 -5.48
CA LYS A 18 -5.75 9.79 -6.85
C LYS A 18 -6.55 8.65 -7.44
N ILE A 19 -7.76 8.98 -7.88
CA ILE A 19 -8.70 8.04 -8.50
C ILE A 19 -8.76 8.36 -9.99
N ILE A 20 -8.65 7.33 -10.83
CA ILE A 20 -8.89 7.42 -12.27
C ILE A 20 -9.95 6.38 -12.60
N ALA A 21 -10.99 6.80 -13.29
CA ALA A 21 -12.07 5.94 -13.75
C ALA A 21 -12.17 5.97 -15.28
N LEU A 22 -12.69 4.88 -15.84
CA LEU A 22 -13.14 4.80 -17.22
C LEU A 22 -14.64 4.57 -17.20
N ASP A 23 -15.36 5.46 -17.88
CA ASP A 23 -16.81 5.41 -17.96
C ASP A 23 -17.24 5.07 -19.39
N LYS A 24 -18.37 4.37 -19.52
CA LYS A 24 -19.04 4.08 -20.78
C LYS A 24 -20.55 4.19 -20.55
N ASN A 25 -21.21 5.04 -21.33
CA ASN A 25 -22.65 5.33 -21.18
C ASN A 25 -23.03 5.65 -19.72
N ASP A 26 -22.28 6.57 -19.11
CA ASP A 26 -22.44 7.02 -17.72
C ASP A 26 -22.29 5.93 -16.64
N MET A 27 -21.76 4.76 -17.02
CA MET A 27 -21.41 3.69 -16.09
C MET A 27 -19.90 3.53 -15.98
N MET A 28 -19.40 3.50 -14.74
CA MET A 28 -18.00 3.19 -14.47
C MET A 28 -17.70 1.73 -14.79
N ILE A 29 -16.87 1.50 -15.82
CA ILE A 29 -16.49 0.15 -16.27
C ILE A 29 -15.16 -0.31 -15.68
N ALA A 30 -14.30 0.62 -15.27
CA ALA A 30 -13.07 0.32 -14.56
C ALA A 30 -12.58 1.52 -13.74
N SER A 31 -11.85 1.25 -12.67
CA SER A 31 -11.19 2.28 -11.89
C SER A 31 -9.86 1.80 -11.29
N MET A 32 -9.00 2.78 -11.01
CA MET A 32 -7.74 2.59 -10.33
C MET A 32 -7.56 3.66 -9.26
N VAL A 33 -7.09 3.23 -8.08
CA VAL A 33 -6.74 4.11 -6.97
C VAL A 33 -5.24 4.01 -6.76
N SER A 34 -4.59 5.16 -6.69
CA SER A 34 -3.19 5.28 -6.29
C SER A 34 -3.06 6.27 -5.14
N THR A 35 -2.05 6.10 -4.30
CA THR A 35 -1.71 7.06 -3.24
C THR A 35 -0.35 7.67 -3.53
N ARG A 36 -0.24 9.00 -3.43
CA ARG A 36 1.02 9.71 -3.62
C ARG A 36 1.72 9.93 -2.30
N SER A 37 3.02 9.66 -2.28
CA SER A 37 3.84 9.67 -1.09
C SER A 37 5.30 9.95 -1.47
N HIS A 38 6.21 9.77 -0.52
CA HIS A 38 7.63 9.71 -0.74
C HIS A 38 8.17 8.36 -0.26
N ILE A 39 9.21 7.88 -0.92
CA ILE A 39 9.99 6.74 -0.43
C ILE A 39 11.44 7.14 -0.19
N GLY A 40 12.02 6.58 0.85
CA GLY A 40 13.43 6.66 1.17
C GLY A 40 14.25 5.65 0.37
N VAL A 41 15.35 6.10 -0.21
CA VAL A 41 16.38 5.25 -0.82
C VAL A 41 17.74 5.84 -0.45
N ASP A 42 18.54 5.09 0.30
CA ASP A 42 19.90 5.47 0.72
C ASP A 42 19.96 6.89 1.32
N GLY A 43 19.07 7.16 2.28
CA GLY A 43 18.94 8.45 2.94
C GLY A 43 18.30 9.57 2.10
N GLN A 44 18.08 9.36 0.80
CA GLN A 44 17.42 10.32 -0.08
C GLN A 44 15.91 10.06 -0.18
N ARG A 45 15.13 11.11 -0.50
CA ARG A 45 13.67 11.02 -0.62
C ARG A 45 13.23 11.24 -2.06
N TYR A 46 12.44 10.30 -2.56
CA TYR A 46 11.91 10.32 -3.92
C TYR A 46 10.39 10.36 -3.90
N LYS A 47 9.78 11.10 -4.84
CA LYS A 47 8.33 11.06 -5.05
C LYS A 47 7.93 9.64 -5.46
N SER A 48 6.78 9.20 -4.96
CA SER A 48 6.28 7.87 -5.24
C SER A 48 4.76 7.85 -5.46
N ALA A 49 4.31 6.84 -6.19
CA ALA A 49 2.91 6.53 -6.38
C ALA A 49 2.70 5.03 -6.15
N TYR A 50 1.90 4.71 -5.14
CA TYR A 50 1.56 3.33 -4.80
C TYR A 50 0.21 2.95 -5.40
N PHE A 51 0.16 1.89 -6.21
CA PHE A 51 -1.10 1.32 -6.71
C PHE A 51 -1.82 0.59 -5.58
N ARG A 52 -2.99 1.07 -5.17
CA ARG A 52 -3.79 0.52 -4.06
C ARG A 52 -4.84 -0.47 -4.54
N TYR A 53 -5.75 0.01 -5.37
CA TYR A 53 -6.94 -0.75 -5.76
C TYR A 53 -7.14 -0.67 -7.26
N PHE A 54 -7.56 -1.79 -7.82
CA PHE A 54 -8.02 -1.89 -9.19
C PHE A 54 -9.38 -2.56 -9.20
N ALA A 55 -10.35 -1.96 -9.87
CA ALA A 55 -11.69 -2.52 -10.01
C ALA A 55 -12.13 -2.49 -11.47
N ALA A 56 -12.83 -3.53 -11.89
CA ALA A 56 -13.53 -3.58 -13.17
C ALA A 56 -14.97 -4.05 -12.92
N ALA A 57 -15.89 -3.46 -13.67
CA ALA A 57 -17.30 -3.82 -13.63
C ALA A 57 -17.48 -5.29 -14.03
N GLU A 58 -18.48 -5.94 -13.44
CA GLU A 58 -18.75 -7.36 -13.70
C GLU A 58 -19.02 -7.64 -15.19
N SER A 59 -19.72 -6.71 -15.86
CA SER A 59 -20.03 -6.77 -17.30
C SER A 59 -18.82 -6.88 -18.22
N VAL A 60 -17.61 -6.54 -17.75
CA VAL A 60 -16.37 -6.65 -18.55
C VAL A 60 -15.41 -7.70 -18.02
N ARG A 61 -15.70 -8.36 -16.88
CA ARG A 61 -14.84 -9.43 -16.33
C ARG A 61 -14.88 -10.66 -17.23
N GLY A 62 -13.74 -11.37 -17.35
CA GLY A 62 -13.63 -12.58 -18.17
C GLY A 62 -13.57 -12.36 -19.69
N THR A 63 -13.88 -11.16 -20.18
CA THR A 63 -13.89 -10.83 -21.62
C THR A 63 -12.50 -10.55 -22.23
N GLY A 64 -11.43 -10.61 -21.42
CA GLY A 64 -10.08 -10.17 -21.81
C GLY A 64 -9.88 -8.65 -21.86
N ILE A 65 -10.97 -7.87 -21.90
CA ILE A 65 -10.93 -6.39 -21.98
C ILE A 65 -10.37 -5.77 -20.70
N VAL A 66 -10.53 -6.42 -19.54
CA VAL A 66 -9.95 -5.95 -18.25
C VAL A 66 -8.47 -5.64 -18.38
N LYS A 67 -7.69 -6.49 -19.09
CA LYS A 67 -6.26 -6.26 -19.32
C LYS A 67 -6.00 -4.92 -20.00
N GLN A 68 -6.78 -4.62 -21.03
CA GLN A 68 -6.66 -3.39 -21.82
C GLN A 68 -7.05 -2.17 -20.99
N LEU A 69 -8.14 -2.29 -20.21
CA LEU A 69 -8.60 -1.22 -19.32
C LEU A 69 -7.59 -0.90 -18.22
N SER A 70 -7.01 -1.90 -17.53
CA SER A 70 -5.98 -1.64 -16.51
C SER A 70 -4.74 -1.02 -17.13
N ALA A 71 -4.28 -1.54 -18.27
CA ALA A 71 -3.12 -0.97 -18.97
C ALA A 71 -3.38 0.49 -19.38
N LYS A 72 -4.59 0.82 -19.85
CA LYS A 72 -5.00 2.20 -20.17
C LYS A 72 -4.98 3.09 -18.93
N LEU A 73 -5.56 2.64 -17.82
CA LEU A 73 -5.58 3.38 -16.55
C LEU A 73 -4.17 3.66 -16.02
N ILE A 74 -3.27 2.68 -16.06
CA ILE A 74 -1.88 2.88 -15.65
C ILE A 74 -1.18 3.88 -16.58
N ARG A 75 -1.36 3.77 -17.91
CA ARG A 75 -0.79 4.74 -18.86
C ARG A 75 -1.26 6.17 -18.61
N ILE A 76 -2.54 6.37 -18.31
CA ILE A 76 -3.08 7.70 -17.97
C ILE A 76 -2.39 8.24 -16.71
N LEU A 77 -2.21 7.40 -15.68
CA LEU A 77 -1.50 7.82 -14.47
C LEU A 77 -0.04 8.21 -14.75
N LEU A 78 0.67 7.39 -15.54
CA LEU A 78 2.05 7.65 -15.92
C LEU A 78 2.18 8.96 -16.70
N ALA A 79 1.30 9.20 -17.68
CA ALA A 79 1.31 10.40 -18.52
C ALA A 79 1.00 11.68 -17.73
N ASP A 80 0.12 11.61 -16.72
CA ASP A 80 -0.16 12.76 -15.84
C ASP A 80 1.03 13.10 -14.91
N THR A 81 1.97 12.18 -14.75
CA THR A 81 3.07 12.36 -13.79
C THR A 81 4.23 13.12 -14.42
N LYS A 82 4.29 14.43 -14.15
CA LYS A 82 5.26 15.37 -14.75
C LYS A 82 6.69 15.28 -14.18
N SER A 83 6.89 14.64 -13.03
CA SER A 83 8.20 14.53 -12.36
C SER A 83 8.65 13.09 -12.21
N LYS A 84 9.97 12.85 -12.17
CA LYS A 84 10.55 11.53 -11.85
C LYS A 84 9.91 10.98 -10.57
N THR A 85 9.21 9.85 -10.70
CA THR A 85 8.37 9.26 -9.65
C THR A 85 8.53 7.74 -9.68
N ILE A 86 8.66 7.13 -8.51
CA ILE A 86 8.74 5.68 -8.37
C ILE A 86 7.33 5.10 -8.25
N PHE A 87 6.96 4.23 -9.18
CA PHE A 87 5.68 3.54 -9.21
C PHE A 87 5.83 2.12 -8.67
N TYR A 88 4.99 1.73 -7.72
CA TYR A 88 5.08 0.42 -7.09
C TYR A 88 3.71 -0.04 -6.58
N GLY A 89 3.55 -1.34 -6.35
CA GLY A 89 2.29 -1.93 -5.93
C GLY A 89 2.50 -3.34 -5.44
N CYS A 90 1.60 -3.84 -4.60
CA CYS A 90 1.56 -5.25 -4.23
C CYS A 90 0.47 -5.93 -5.05
N ILE A 91 0.83 -7.00 -5.76
CA ILE A 91 -0.12 -7.82 -6.52
C ILE A 91 -0.32 -9.12 -5.74
N GLU A 92 -1.57 -9.45 -5.42
CA GLU A 92 -1.87 -10.72 -4.79
C GLU A 92 -1.49 -11.88 -5.70
N LYS A 93 -0.88 -12.93 -5.13
CA LYS A 93 -0.33 -14.08 -5.88
C LYS A 93 -1.31 -14.72 -6.87
N HIS A 94 -2.61 -14.69 -6.57
CA HIS A 94 -3.64 -15.31 -7.41
C HIS A 94 -4.16 -14.37 -8.51
N ASN A 95 -3.82 -13.08 -8.48
CA ASN A 95 -4.21 -12.09 -9.47
C ASN A 95 -3.28 -12.15 -10.71
N LYS A 96 -3.38 -13.25 -11.46
CA LYS A 96 -2.57 -13.50 -12.67
C LYS A 96 -2.69 -12.40 -13.72
N VAL A 97 -3.88 -11.80 -13.84
CA VAL A 97 -4.16 -10.72 -14.81
C VAL A 97 -3.28 -9.52 -14.52
N MET A 98 -3.25 -9.04 -13.27
CA MET A 98 -2.41 -7.89 -12.91
C MET A 98 -0.91 -8.20 -13.00
N HIS A 99 -0.48 -9.43 -12.68
CA HIS A 99 0.91 -9.84 -12.89
C HIS A 99 1.33 -9.71 -14.37
N HIS A 100 0.52 -10.21 -15.28
CA HIS A 100 0.80 -10.14 -16.71
C HIS A 100 0.79 -8.68 -17.23
N ILE A 101 -0.10 -7.84 -16.71
CA ILE A 101 -0.13 -6.41 -17.03
C ILE A 101 1.15 -5.71 -16.54
N ALA A 102 1.52 -5.92 -15.28
CA ALA A 102 2.73 -5.35 -14.71
C ALA A 102 3.98 -5.73 -15.53
N GLN A 103 4.12 -7.00 -15.90
CA GLN A 103 5.19 -7.48 -16.78
C GLN A 103 5.17 -6.80 -18.15
N SER A 104 3.99 -6.69 -18.79
CA SER A 104 3.85 -6.03 -20.09
C SER A 104 4.18 -4.54 -20.08
N MET A 105 4.19 -3.92 -18.89
CA MET A 105 4.53 -2.51 -18.68
C MET A 105 5.93 -2.34 -18.07
N ASN A 106 6.78 -3.38 -18.14
CA ASN A 106 8.16 -3.40 -17.65
C ASN A 106 8.32 -3.15 -16.14
N PHE A 107 7.29 -3.39 -15.32
CA PHE A 107 7.47 -3.44 -13.87
C PHE A 107 8.29 -4.67 -13.49
N LYS A 108 9.28 -4.46 -12.62
CA LYS A 108 10.14 -5.53 -12.10
C LYS A 108 9.61 -6.04 -10.77
N PRO A 109 9.58 -7.37 -10.55
CA PRO A 109 9.28 -7.91 -9.23
C PRO A 109 10.39 -7.54 -8.25
N LEU A 110 10.01 -7.05 -7.08
CA LEU A 110 10.95 -6.65 -6.02
C LEU A 110 11.05 -7.69 -4.89
N GLY A 111 9.99 -8.45 -4.66
CA GLY A 111 9.94 -9.45 -3.61
C GLY A 111 8.54 -10.04 -3.45
N THR A 112 8.41 -10.97 -2.52
CA THR A 112 7.13 -11.57 -2.13
C THR A 112 6.87 -11.31 -0.66
N ILE A 113 5.69 -10.79 -0.33
CA ILE A 113 5.23 -10.64 1.04
C ILE A 113 4.39 -11.87 1.38
N LYS A 114 4.76 -12.60 2.43
CA LYS A 114 3.98 -13.73 2.95
C LYS A 114 3.35 -13.32 4.27
N SER A 115 2.02 -13.19 4.28
CA SER A 115 1.28 -12.98 5.53
C SER A 115 1.14 -14.32 6.26
N LEU A 116 1.65 -14.39 7.49
CA LEU A 116 1.47 -15.53 8.38
C LEU A 116 0.35 -15.20 9.36
N GLY A 117 -0.81 -15.82 9.16
CA GLY A 117 -1.91 -15.74 10.11
C GLY A 117 -1.61 -16.61 11.31
N PHE A 118 -1.59 -16.03 12.50
CA PHE A 118 -1.56 -16.77 13.75
C PHE A 118 -2.70 -16.28 14.65
N SER A 119 -3.22 -17.19 15.47
CA SER A 119 -4.19 -16.86 16.52
C SER A 119 -3.79 -17.62 17.77
N ARG A 120 -3.84 -16.96 18.92
CA ARG A 120 -3.78 -17.60 20.23
C ARG A 120 -5.13 -17.41 20.90
N VAL A 121 -5.78 -18.51 21.26
CA VAL A 121 -7.13 -18.52 21.86
C VAL A 121 -7.14 -17.94 23.28
N ALA A 122 -5.99 -17.86 23.95
CA ALA A 122 -5.83 -17.20 25.25
C ALA A 122 -4.40 -16.66 25.42
N PRO A 123 -4.05 -15.48 24.88
CA PRO A 123 -2.74 -14.89 25.12
C PRO A 123 -2.60 -14.52 26.61
N LYS A 124 -1.45 -14.84 27.22
CA LYS A 124 -1.13 -14.39 28.57
C LYS A 124 -0.95 -12.86 28.55
N ILE A 125 -1.55 -12.17 29.53
CA ILE A 125 -1.32 -10.74 29.73
C ILE A 125 0.16 -10.52 30.06
N SER A 126 0.76 -9.51 29.44
CA SER A 126 2.14 -9.11 29.70
C SER A 126 2.19 -7.63 30.00
N ARG A 127 2.74 -7.27 31.17
CA ARG A 127 3.03 -5.86 31.52
C ARG A 127 4.11 -5.24 30.63
N LYS A 128 4.80 -6.04 29.82
CA LYS A 128 5.84 -5.57 28.89
C LYS A 128 5.27 -5.00 27.58
N ILE A 129 3.98 -5.20 27.29
CA ILE A 129 3.35 -4.71 26.06
C ILE A 129 2.73 -3.34 26.32
N TYR A 130 3.14 -2.34 25.57
CA TYR A 130 2.68 -0.96 25.70
C TYR A 130 2.00 -0.49 24.45
N HIS A 131 0.84 0.13 24.63
CA HIS A 131 0.16 0.88 23.58
C HIS A 131 0.79 2.28 23.49
N LEU A 132 1.34 2.62 22.32
CA LEU A 132 2.06 3.86 22.10
C LEU A 132 1.10 4.99 21.68
N THR A 133 0.60 5.73 22.64
CA THR A 133 -0.33 6.86 22.40
C THR A 133 0.32 8.23 22.53
N ASP A 134 1.48 8.32 23.18
CA ASP A 134 2.21 9.57 23.41
C ASP A 134 3.04 9.98 22.18
N SER A 135 2.97 11.26 21.80
CA SER A 135 3.64 11.80 20.61
C SER A 135 5.17 11.85 20.72
N VAL A 136 5.72 12.11 21.91
CA VAL A 136 7.17 12.15 22.15
C VAL A 136 7.76 10.75 21.95
N ASP A 137 7.08 9.74 22.46
CA ASP A 137 7.47 8.34 22.27
C ASP A 137 7.34 7.91 20.79
N GLN A 138 6.29 8.34 20.09
CA GLN A 138 6.14 8.10 18.64
C GLN A 138 7.28 8.73 17.84
N ASP A 139 7.65 9.97 18.13
CA ASP A 139 8.77 10.66 17.47
C ASP A 139 10.10 9.97 17.73
N ASN A 140 10.33 9.51 18.95
CA ASN A 140 11.52 8.72 19.31
C ASN A 140 11.59 7.41 18.52
N ILE A 141 10.49 6.66 18.43
CA ILE A 141 10.42 5.43 17.62
C ILE A 141 10.67 5.72 16.15
N LEU A 142 10.06 6.78 15.59
CA LEU A 142 10.25 7.17 14.21
C LEU A 142 11.72 7.53 13.93
N ARG A 143 12.39 8.23 14.85
CA ARG A 143 13.81 8.54 14.75
C ARG A 143 14.66 7.27 14.73
N LEU A 144 14.40 6.33 15.63
CA LEU A 144 15.11 5.05 15.69
C LEU A 144 14.93 4.23 14.41
N LEU A 145 13.71 4.16 13.89
CA LEU A 145 13.42 3.46 12.63
C LEU A 145 14.11 4.13 11.44
N LYS A 146 14.10 5.46 11.35
CA LYS A 146 14.84 6.21 10.31
C LYS A 146 16.33 5.93 10.36
N GLN A 147 16.91 5.83 11.55
CA GLN A 147 18.33 5.49 11.72
C GLN A 147 18.61 4.04 11.29
N LEU A 148 17.80 3.08 11.79
CA LEU A 148 17.93 1.66 11.48
C LEU A 148 17.86 1.39 9.98
N TYR A 149 16.91 2.03 9.29
CA TYR A 149 16.69 1.84 7.86
C TYR A 149 17.47 2.84 6.99
N SER A 150 18.37 3.66 7.53
CA SER A 150 19.01 4.77 6.78
C SER A 150 19.68 4.37 5.44
N GLN A 151 20.22 3.15 5.35
CA GLN A 151 20.87 2.59 4.16
C GLN A 151 20.00 1.58 3.40
N HIS A 152 18.67 1.64 3.55
CA HIS A 152 17.73 0.77 2.85
C HIS A 152 16.99 1.52 1.74
N GLY A 153 16.44 0.74 0.79
CA GLY A 153 15.56 1.23 -0.27
C GLY A 153 14.09 1.02 0.04
N LEU A 154 13.23 1.78 -0.64
CA LEU A 154 11.76 1.67 -0.59
C LEU A 154 11.16 1.88 0.81
N ILE A 155 11.83 2.70 1.63
CA ILE A 155 11.40 2.96 3.01
C ILE A 155 10.21 3.91 2.99
N ASN A 156 9.15 3.56 3.69
CA ASN A 156 8.03 4.46 3.92
C ASN A 156 7.49 4.25 5.34
N PHE A 157 7.38 5.35 6.10
CA PHE A 157 6.79 5.36 7.44
C PHE A 157 5.39 5.97 7.45
N ASP A 158 4.85 6.29 6.28
CA ASP A 158 3.49 6.75 6.09
C ASP A 158 2.51 5.69 6.63
N GLY A 159 1.76 6.07 7.65
CA GLY A 159 0.81 5.19 8.33
C GLY A 159 1.38 4.34 9.46
N LEU A 160 2.66 4.53 9.84
CA LEU A 160 3.28 3.80 10.95
C LEU A 160 2.45 3.86 12.25
N PHE A 161 1.91 5.04 12.57
CA PHE A 161 1.07 5.28 13.76
C PHE A 161 -0.42 5.45 13.41
N ALA A 162 -0.87 4.93 12.28
CA ALA A 162 -2.26 5.08 11.84
C ALA A 162 -3.24 4.57 12.91
N ASN A 163 -4.26 5.37 13.21
CA ASN A 163 -5.27 5.11 14.25
C ASN A 163 -4.68 4.90 15.66
N ASN A 164 -3.47 5.41 15.94
CA ASN A 164 -2.73 5.14 17.17
C ASN A 164 -2.56 3.65 17.49
N ASN A 165 -2.63 2.74 16.51
CA ASN A 165 -2.61 1.30 16.75
C ASN A 165 -1.18 0.72 16.72
N TYR A 166 -0.24 1.36 17.43
CA TYR A 166 1.14 0.92 17.51
C TYR A 166 1.46 0.40 18.92
N TYR A 167 2.05 -0.80 19.00
CA TYR A 167 2.41 -1.43 20.26
C TYR A 167 3.88 -1.78 20.28
N VAL A 168 4.51 -1.62 21.44
CA VAL A 168 5.92 -1.96 21.66
C VAL A 168 6.07 -2.95 22.81
N ILE A 169 7.13 -3.74 22.77
CA ILE A 169 7.57 -4.54 23.91
C ILE A 169 8.70 -3.78 24.60
N ARG A 170 8.56 -3.48 25.90
CA ARG A 170 9.61 -2.87 26.71
C ARG A 170 10.20 -3.95 27.62
N GLU A 171 11.50 -4.20 27.48
CA GLU A 171 12.17 -5.27 28.24
C GLU A 171 12.55 -4.85 29.66
N ASN A 172 12.82 -3.56 29.88
CA ASN A 172 13.30 -2.99 31.14
C ASN A 172 12.22 -2.22 31.91
N VAL A 173 11.01 -2.78 31.99
CA VAL A 173 9.97 -2.21 32.85
C VAL A 173 10.17 -2.74 34.26
N ARG A 174 10.48 -1.85 35.21
CA ARG A 174 10.39 -2.15 36.64
C ARG A 174 8.93 -2.17 37.09
#